data_AF-A0A3G9J9B3-F1
#
_entry.id   AF-A0A3G9J9B3-F1
#
_cell.length_a   1.000
_cell.length_b   1.000
_cell.length_c   1.000
_cell.angle_alpha   90.00
_cell.angle_beta   90.00
_cell.angle_gamma   90.00
#
_symmetry.space_group_name_H-M   'P 1'
#
loop_
_entity.id
_entity.type
_entity.pdbx_description
1 polymer ?
#
loop_
_entity_poly.entity_id
_entity_poly.type
_entity_poly.pdbx_seq_one_letter_code
_entity_poly.pdbx_strand_id
1 'polypeptide(L)'
;MDIDLILFFVVLLVIIIVILVFAMNYKSFGSKYNRSYVTEISIKEIKAYYFKKQYCKECNQRLVRAKEKEFIVEGWDSINGTHFYGKKYRVIIFLKCPICMKKYKLEDL
;
A
#
# COMPACT_ATOMS: atom_id res chain seq x y z
N MET A 1 51.05 17.30 10.87
CA MET A 1 50.07 16.46 10.14
C MET A 1 49.87 17.12 8.81
N ASP A 2 50.32 16.47 7.74
CA ASP A 2 50.26 17.03 6.40
C ASP A 2 48.81 17.20 5.97
N ILE A 3 48.52 18.35 5.34
CA ILE A 3 47.17 18.72 4.89
C ILE A 3 46.61 17.63 3.96
N ASP A 4 47.48 16.97 3.20
CA ASP A 4 47.15 15.85 2.30
C ASP A 4 46.64 14.62 3.06
N LEU A 5 47.18 14.35 4.25
CA LEU A 5 46.74 13.24 5.09
C LEU A 5 45.31 13.50 5.62
N ILE A 6 45.03 14.73 6.03
CA ILE A 6 43.70 15.13 6.50
C ILE A 6 42.69 15.05 5.35
N LEU A 7 43.06 15.54 4.16
CA LEU A 7 42.20 15.49 2.97
C LEU A 7 41.86 14.05 2.57
N PHE A 8 42.83 13.14 2.63
CA PHE A 8 42.63 11.72 2.37
C PHE A 8 41.59 11.10 3.32
N PHE A 9 41.70 11.36 4.62
CA PHE A 9 40.74 10.83 5.61
C PHE A 9 39.32 11.39 5.40
N VAL A 10 39.20 12.66 5.03
CA VAL A 10 37.89 13.28 4.75
C VAL A 10 37.21 12.63 3.54
N VAL A 11 37.96 12.43 2.44
CA VAL A 11 37.42 11.79 1.23
C VAL A 11 37.00 10.35 1.52
N LEU A 12 37.80 9.60 2.27
CA LEU A 12 37.50 8.22 2.65
C LEU A 12 36.22 8.12 3.49
N LEU A 13 36.02 9.06 4.42
CA LEU A 13 34.84 9.11 5.28
C LEU A 13 33.57 9.40 4.47
N VAL A 14 33.62 10.29 3.48
CA VAL A 14 32.49 10.58 2.58
C VAL A 14 32.10 9.34 1.77
N ILE A 15 33.07 8.60 1.22
CA ILE A 15 32.81 7.37 0.45
C ILE A 15 32.11 6.32 1.32
N ILE A 16 32.55 6.15 2.57
CA ILE A 16 31.93 5.20 3.51
C ILE A 16 30.48 5.60 3.81
N ILE A 17 30.21 6.88 4.04
CA ILE A 17 28.83 7.38 4.27
C ILE A 17 27.93 7.07 3.06
N VAL A 18 28.41 7.30 1.84
CA VAL A 18 27.64 7.04 0.61
C VAL A 18 27.31 5.55 0.48
N ILE A 19 28.28 4.66 0.74
CA ILE A 19 28.07 3.20 0.69
C ILE A 19 27.05 2.77 1.75
N LEU A 20 27.13 3.31 2.97
CA LEU A 20 26.19 2.98 4.05
C LEU A 20 24.75 3.43 3.72
N VAL A 21 24.58 4.63 3.17
CA VAL A 21 23.26 5.14 2.75
C VAL A 21 22.67 4.25 1.64
N PHE A 22 23.47 3.83 0.67
CA PHE A 22 23.01 2.90 -0.38
C PHE A 22 22.63 1.52 0.19
N ALA A 23 23.45 0.96 1.09
CA ALA A 23 23.20 -0.34 1.70
C ALA A 23 21.93 -0.36 2.58
N MET A 24 21.67 0.73 3.32
CA MET A 24 20.46 0.87 4.14
C MET A 24 19.18 0.94 3.28
N ASN A 25 19.23 1.64 2.13
CA ASN A 25 18.08 1.72 1.22
C ASN A 25 17.79 0.40 0.49
N TYR A 26 18.81 -0.42 0.23
CA TYR A 26 18.64 -1.69 -0.48
C TYR A 26 17.80 -2.73 0.31
N LYS A 27 17.95 -2.79 1.65
CA LYS A 27 17.20 -3.74 2.48
C LYS A 27 15.70 -3.43 2.57
N SER A 28 15.27 -2.19 2.31
CA SER A 28 13.86 -1.82 2.42
C SER A 28 13.02 -2.20 1.18
N PHE A 29 13.63 -2.63 0.08
CA PHE A 29 12.90 -3.02 -1.12
C PHE A 29 12.40 -4.47 -1.06
N GLY A 30 13.18 -5.44 -0.56
CA GLY A 30 12.85 -6.87 -0.69
C GLY A 30 11.63 -7.38 0.09
N SER A 31 11.23 -6.75 1.21
CA SER A 31 10.22 -7.32 2.12
C SER A 31 8.76 -6.94 1.78
N LYS A 32 8.52 -5.96 0.92
CA LYS A 32 7.16 -5.43 0.64
C LYS A 32 6.46 -6.08 -0.56
N TYR A 33 7.14 -6.93 -1.33
CA TYR A 33 6.62 -7.45 -2.60
C TYR A 33 5.91 -8.82 -2.52
N ASN A 34 5.87 -9.51 -1.38
CA ASN A 34 5.25 -10.85 -1.28
C ASN A 34 3.73 -10.82 -0.99
N ARG A 35 3.01 -9.78 -1.41
CA ARG A 35 1.56 -9.69 -1.24
C ARG A 35 0.92 -9.21 -2.53
N SER A 36 0.15 -10.10 -3.15
CA SER A 36 -0.70 -9.77 -4.30
C SER A 36 -2.06 -9.33 -3.78
N TYR A 37 -2.50 -8.14 -4.19
CA TYR A 37 -3.84 -7.63 -3.91
C TYR A 37 -4.65 -7.63 -5.19
N VAL A 38 -5.67 -8.48 -5.26
CA VAL A 38 -6.66 -8.38 -6.33
C VAL A 38 -7.79 -7.52 -5.80
N THR A 39 -7.95 -6.36 -6.43
CA THR A 39 -9.00 -5.40 -6.13
C THR A 39 -9.92 -5.37 -7.34
N GLU A 40 -11.06 -6.04 -7.24
CA GLU A 40 -12.10 -6.03 -8.26
C GLU A 40 -12.92 -4.74 -8.06
N ILE A 41 -12.51 -3.65 -8.70
CA ILE A 41 -13.29 -2.40 -8.71
C ILE A 41 -13.40 -1.91 -10.14
N SER A 42 -14.62 -1.73 -10.63
CA SER A 42 -14.90 -1.11 -11.91
C SER A 42 -14.60 0.38 -11.91
N ILE A 43 -14.27 0.94 -13.06
CA ILE A 43 -14.00 2.39 -13.20
C ILE A 43 -15.19 3.24 -12.73
N LYS A 44 -16.43 2.73 -12.91
CA LYS A 44 -17.65 3.39 -12.43
C LYS A 44 -17.69 3.45 -10.90
N GLU A 45 -17.30 2.38 -10.23
CA GLU A 45 -17.23 2.32 -8.77
C GLU A 45 -16.11 3.22 -8.22
N ILE A 46 -14.95 3.30 -8.88
CA ILE A 46 -13.89 4.26 -8.51
C ILE A 46 -14.45 5.69 -8.57
N LYS A 47 -15.16 6.04 -9.64
CA LYS A 47 -15.75 7.38 -9.79
C LYS A 47 -16.79 7.64 -8.68
N ALA A 48 -17.70 6.71 -8.43
CA ALA A 48 -18.68 6.83 -7.35
C ALA A 48 -17.98 6.98 -5.98
N TYR A 49 -16.90 6.22 -5.76
CA TYR A 49 -16.11 6.18 -4.53
C TYR A 49 -15.36 7.50 -4.23
N TYR A 50 -14.89 8.21 -5.26
CA TYR A 50 -14.17 9.48 -5.09
C TYR A 50 -15.07 10.71 -5.12
N PHE A 51 -16.12 10.72 -5.95
CA PHE A 51 -16.84 11.96 -6.25
C PHE A 51 -18.18 12.12 -5.53
N LYS A 52 -18.79 11.04 -5.02
CA LYS A 52 -20.10 11.12 -4.34
C LYS A 52 -19.91 11.11 -2.82
N LYS A 53 -20.27 12.20 -2.14
CA LYS A 53 -20.43 12.19 -0.68
C LYS A 53 -21.70 11.42 -0.36
N GLN A 54 -21.58 10.28 0.31
CA GLN A 54 -22.71 9.42 0.63
C GLN A 54 -23.04 9.50 2.13
N TYR A 55 -24.33 9.44 2.44
CA TYR A 55 -24.87 9.57 3.79
C TYR A 55 -25.68 8.32 4.16
N CYS A 56 -25.64 7.98 5.45
CA CYS A 56 -26.41 6.91 6.07
C CYS A 56 -27.92 7.20 5.94
N LYS A 57 -28.71 6.27 5.40
CA LYS A 57 -30.17 6.44 5.26
C LYS A 57 -30.89 6.57 6.61
N GLU A 58 -30.34 5.99 7.68
CA GLU A 58 -31.02 5.92 8.99
C GLU A 58 -30.64 7.06 9.92
N CYS A 59 -29.39 7.48 9.83
CA CYS A 59 -28.76 8.34 10.81
C CYS A 59 -28.21 9.63 10.19
N ASN A 60 -28.38 9.79 8.87
CA ASN A 60 -27.95 10.92 8.05
C ASN A 60 -26.48 11.35 8.24
N GLN A 61 -25.66 10.47 8.79
CA GLN A 61 -24.24 10.71 8.97
C GLN A 61 -23.46 10.35 7.72
N ARG A 62 -22.36 11.06 7.52
CA ARG A 62 -21.45 10.80 6.41
C ARG A 62 -20.88 9.38 6.54
N LEU A 63 -21.03 8.58 5.48
CA LEU A 63 -20.44 7.25 5.43
C LEU A 63 -18.92 7.36 5.32
N VAL A 64 -18.23 6.50 6.07
CA VAL A 64 -16.78 6.41 6.10
C VAL A 64 -16.33 5.22 5.28
N ARG A 65 -15.19 5.35 4.61
CA ARG A 65 -14.61 4.30 3.79
C ARG A 65 -14.04 3.20 4.67
N ALA A 66 -14.35 1.95 4.34
CA ALA A 66 -13.79 0.78 4.99
C ALA A 66 -13.36 -0.25 3.95
N LYS A 67 -12.34 -1.03 4.30
CA LYS A 67 -11.82 -2.11 3.48
C LYS A 67 -11.68 -3.36 4.33
N GLU A 68 -12.03 -4.49 3.74
CA GLU A 68 -11.87 -5.81 4.35
C GLU A 68 -11.04 -6.66 3.41
N LYS A 69 -10.13 -7.44 3.99
CA LYS A 69 -9.22 -8.31 3.24
C LYS A 69 -9.64 -9.73 3.50
N GLU A 70 -10.04 -10.42 2.45
CA GLU A 70 -10.37 -11.84 2.50
C GLU A 70 -9.21 -12.63 1.90
N PHE A 71 -8.71 -13.62 2.62
CA PHE A 71 -7.67 -14.50 2.11
C PHE A 71 -8.29 -15.46 1.10
N ILE A 72 -7.73 -15.52 -0.11
CA ILE A 72 -8.21 -16.45 -1.14
C ILE A 72 -7.36 -17.73 -1.12
N VAL A 73 -6.05 -17.58 -1.38
CA VAL A 73 -5.15 -18.71 -1.62
C VAL A 73 -3.69 -18.27 -1.47
N GLU A 74 -2.81 -19.22 -1.19
CA GLU A 74 -1.37 -19.05 -1.21
C GLU A 74 -0.78 -19.85 -2.37
N GLY A 75 0.07 -19.24 -3.18
CA GLY A 75 0.60 -19.87 -4.37
C GLY A 75 1.49 -18.96 -5.21
N TRP A 76 1.85 -19.46 -6.40
CA TRP A 76 2.55 -18.67 -7.40
C TRP A 76 1.59 -17.70 -8.07
N ASP A 77 1.96 -16.42 -8.10
CA ASP A 77 1.24 -15.35 -8.81
C ASP A 77 2.20 -14.64 -9.78
N SER A 78 1.64 -13.91 -10.75
CA SER A 78 2.41 -13.14 -11.72
C SER A 78 1.87 -11.73 -11.84
N ILE A 79 2.71 -10.73 -11.59
CA ILE A 79 2.38 -9.31 -11.81
C ILE A 79 3.42 -8.74 -12.77
N ASN A 80 2.95 -8.17 -13.88
CA ASN A 80 3.79 -7.54 -14.91
C ASN A 80 4.97 -8.43 -15.38
N GLY A 81 4.71 -9.73 -15.57
CA GLY A 81 5.72 -10.70 -16.02
C GLY A 81 6.70 -11.18 -14.95
N THR A 82 6.59 -10.69 -13.71
CA THR A 82 7.40 -11.19 -12.58
C THR A 82 6.61 -12.23 -11.81
N HIS A 83 7.15 -13.45 -11.70
CA HIS A 83 6.58 -14.53 -10.91
C HIS A 83 7.06 -14.46 -9.47
N PHE A 84 6.15 -14.58 -8.51
CA PHE A 84 6.50 -14.67 -7.10
C PHE A 84 5.55 -15.63 -6.38
N TYR A 85 6.05 -16.24 -5.31
CA TYR A 85 5.22 -17.03 -4.41
C TYR A 85 4.69 -16.14 -3.29
N GLY A 86 3.39 -16.15 -3.06
CA GLY A 86 2.81 -15.30 -2.03
C GLY A 86 1.35 -15.60 -1.72
N LYS A 87 0.83 -14.82 -0.76
CA LYS A 87 -0.57 -14.89 -0.34
C LYS A 87 -1.40 -13.92 -1.18
N LYS A 88 -2.50 -14.43 -1.72
CA LYS A 88 -3.47 -13.70 -2.52
C LYS A 88 -4.64 -13.29 -1.65
N TYR A 89 -4.92 -11.99 -1.62
CA TYR A 89 -6.03 -11.43 -0.88
C TYR A 89 -7.01 -10.73 -1.83
N ARG A 90 -8.31 -10.97 -1.62
CA ARG A 90 -9.38 -10.15 -2.17
C ARG A 90 -9.59 -8.94 -1.27
N VAL A 91 -9.58 -7.75 -1.85
CA VAL A 91 -9.92 -6.52 -1.10
C VAL A 91 -11.36 -6.14 -1.43
N ILE A 92 -12.24 -6.22 -0.44
CA ILE A 92 -13.62 -5.77 -0.54
C ILE A 92 -13.71 -4.36 0.02
N ILE A 93 -14.16 -3.42 -0.82
CA ILE A 93 -14.39 -2.03 -0.42
C ILE A 93 -15.87 -1.81 -0.13
N PHE A 94 -16.17 -1.21 1.00
CA PHE A 94 -17.53 -0.84 1.38
C PHE A 94 -17.55 0.49 2.13
N LEU A 95 -18.75 1.04 2.28
CA LEU A 95 -19.00 2.23 3.06
C LEU A 95 -19.64 1.83 4.39
N LYS A 96 -19.12 2.41 5.47
CA LYS A 96 -19.55 2.09 6.83
C LYS A 96 -20.06 3.34 7.50
N CYS A 97 -21.24 3.26 8.11
CA CYS A 97 -21.70 4.32 8.99
C CYS A 97 -20.90 4.31 10.30
N PRO A 98 -20.38 5.45 10.78
CA PRO A 98 -19.65 5.51 12.05
C PRO A 98 -20.56 5.38 13.28
N ILE A 99 -21.86 5.65 13.17
CA ILE A 99 -22.83 5.57 14.28
C ILE A 99 -23.50 4.19 14.34
N CYS A 100 -24.28 3.84 13.32
CA CYS A 100 -25.04 2.58 13.33
C CYS A 100 -24.22 1.37 12.86
N MET A 101 -22.96 1.58 12.46
CA MET A 101 -22.01 0.53 12.04
C MET A 101 -22.45 -0.29 10.81
N LYS A 102 -23.58 0.05 10.18
CA LYS A 102 -24.06 -0.61 8.95
C LYS A 102 -23.07 -0.46 7.82
N LYS A 103 -22.85 -1.57 7.12
CA LYS A 103 -22.04 -1.67 5.91
C LYS A 103 -22.97 -1.53 4.71
N TYR A 104 -22.55 -0.75 3.74
CA TYR A 104 -23.23 -0.55 2.47
C TYR A 104 -22.24 -0.86 1.35
N LYS A 105 -22.66 -1.65 0.35
CA LYS A 105 -21.87 -1.80 -0.87
C LYS A 105 -21.99 -0.53 -1.70
N LEU A 106 -21.00 -0.28 -2.54
CA LEU A 106 -21.02 0.85 -3.48
C LEU A 106 -22.21 0.78 -4.45
N GLU A 107 -22.68 -0.42 -4.76
CA GLU A 107 -23.82 -0.70 -5.63
C GLU A 107 -25.18 -0.34 -5.00
N ASP A 108 -25.27 -0.34 -3.66
CA ASP A 108 -26.53 -0.20 -2.92
C ASP A 108 -26.95 1.29 -2.67
N LEU A 109 -26.19 2.26 -3.20
CA LEU A 109 -26.25 3.70 -2.87
C LEU A 109 -26.29 4.66 -4.08
#